data_AF-A0A7C1CLI4-F1
#
_entry.id   AF-A0A7C1CLI4-F1
#
_cell.length_a   1.000
_cell.length_b   1.000
_cell.length_c   1.000
_cell.angle_alpha   90.00
_cell.angle_beta   90.00
_cell.angle_gamma   90.00
#
_symmetry.space_group_name_H-M   'P 1'
#
loop_
_entity.id
_entity.type
_entity.pdbx_description
1 polymer ?
#
loop_
_entity_poly.entity_id
_entity_poly.type
_entity_poly.pdbx_seq_one_letter_code
_entity_poly.pdbx_strand_id
1 'polypeptide(L)'
;MYIRFQSLEESPYTGEKYGIFVAVWHLIRDKKVTHEEEAEYWKHRAWFENNLPIPPFYEAGNQEKAITWFKTDALTVEMKKHLLFYFELAKKYDMTIVENTTDSLANVIYEDIFQVAMIPKKC
;
A
#
# COMPACT_ATOMS: atom_id res chain seq x y z
N MET A 1 -11.35 11.58 6.84
CA MET A 1 -11.52 10.65 5.71
C MET A 1 -10.21 9.94 5.45
N TYR A 2 -10.28 8.62 5.28
CA TYR A 2 -9.15 7.73 5.02
C TYR A 2 -9.34 7.08 3.66
N ILE A 3 -8.22 6.77 3.00
CA ILE A 3 -8.20 6.19 1.66
C ILE A 3 -7.19 5.06 1.58
N ARG A 4 -7.59 3.97 0.94
CA ARG A 4 -6.72 2.82 0.67
C ARG A 4 -6.86 2.44 -0.80
N PHE A 5 -5.71 2.37 -1.47
CA PHE A 5 -5.59 1.83 -2.81
C PHE A 5 -5.21 0.36 -2.72
N GLN A 6 -6.01 -0.53 -3.29
CA GLN A 6 -5.87 -1.96 -3.10
C GLN A 6 -6.25 -2.75 -4.34
N SER A 7 -5.62 -3.91 -4.52
CA SER A 7 -6.01 -4.86 -5.58
C SER A 7 -7.33 -5.54 -5.27
N LEU A 8 -7.83 -6.36 -6.20
CA LEU A 8 -8.96 -7.25 -5.95
C LEU A 8 -8.58 -8.54 -5.22
N GLU A 9 -7.30 -8.89 -5.21
CA GLU A 9 -6.79 -10.12 -4.58
C GLU A 9 -6.67 -9.97 -3.06
N GLU A 10 -7.10 -11.02 -2.35
CA GLU A 10 -7.01 -11.11 -0.90
C GLU A 10 -5.70 -11.77 -0.46
N SER A 11 -5.12 -11.21 0.59
CA SER A 11 -3.99 -11.79 1.28
C SER A 11 -4.45 -12.99 2.11
N PRO A 12 -3.91 -14.21 1.90
CA PRO A 12 -4.22 -15.34 2.76
C PRO A 12 -3.69 -15.14 4.19
N TYR A 13 -2.76 -14.20 4.37
CA TYR A 13 -2.22 -13.87 5.69
C TYR A 13 -3.16 -12.99 6.49
N THR A 14 -3.69 -11.90 5.91
CA THR A 14 -4.54 -10.93 6.62
C THR A 14 -6.03 -11.15 6.42
N GLY A 15 -6.46 -11.85 5.36
CA GLY A 15 -7.86 -11.92 4.92
C GLY A 15 -8.35 -10.64 4.22
N GLU A 16 -7.46 -9.69 3.99
CA GLU A 16 -7.78 -8.39 3.40
C GLU A 16 -7.14 -8.24 2.02
N LYS A 17 -7.71 -7.35 1.21
CA LYS A 17 -7.14 -7.01 -0.10
C LYS A 17 -5.74 -6.42 0.02
N TYR A 18 -4.84 -6.85 -0.86
CA TYR A 18 -3.48 -6.32 -0.91
C TYR A 18 -3.49 -4.82 -1.21
N GLY A 19 -2.80 -4.04 -0.39
CA GLY A 19 -2.55 -2.63 -0.69
C GLY A 19 -1.67 -2.50 -1.93
N ILE A 20 -1.79 -1.38 -2.65
CA ILE A 20 -1.14 -1.14 -3.94
C ILE A 20 0.37 -1.47 -3.94
N PHE A 21 1.10 -1.17 -2.86
CA PHE A 21 2.52 -1.48 -2.75
C PHE A 21 2.82 -2.97 -2.77
N VAL A 22 2.06 -3.78 -2.02
CA VAL A 22 2.26 -5.24 -1.97
C VAL A 22 1.78 -5.88 -3.26
N ALA A 23 0.66 -5.40 -3.80
CA ALA A 23 0.12 -5.89 -5.07
C ALA A 23 1.13 -5.72 -6.21
N VAL A 24 1.71 -4.51 -6.35
CA VAL A 24 2.74 -4.27 -7.37
C VAL A 24 4.04 -5.01 -7.04
N TRP A 25 4.44 -5.10 -5.76
CA TRP A 25 5.60 -5.89 -5.36
C TRP A 25 5.52 -7.34 -5.86
N HIS A 26 4.33 -7.96 -5.90
CA HIS A 26 4.19 -9.31 -6.45
C HIS A 26 4.61 -9.41 -7.91
N LEU A 27 4.35 -8.38 -8.73
CA LEU A 27 4.82 -8.36 -10.13
C LEU A 27 6.36 -8.39 -10.19
N ILE A 28 7.02 -7.64 -9.30
CA ILE A 28 8.48 -7.58 -9.19
C ILE A 28 9.05 -8.91 -8.69
N ARG A 29 8.55 -9.38 -7.54
CA ARG A 29 8.95 -10.64 -6.90
C ARG A 29 8.84 -11.83 -7.86
N ASP A 30 7.77 -11.87 -8.63
CA ASP A 30 7.47 -12.97 -9.56
C ASP A 30 8.12 -12.77 -10.94
N LYS A 31 8.98 -11.76 -11.10
CA LYS A 31 9.72 -11.44 -12.33
C LYS A 31 8.83 -11.28 -13.57
N LYS A 32 7.65 -10.67 -13.39
CA LYS A 32 6.69 -10.40 -14.48
C LYS A 32 7.01 -9.11 -15.23
N VAL A 33 7.78 -8.21 -14.60
CA VAL A 33 8.17 -6.91 -15.14
C VAL A 33 9.48 -6.98 -15.94
N THR A 34 9.74 -5.97 -16.76
CA THR A 34 11.06 -5.80 -17.39
C THR A 34 12.09 -5.29 -16.38
N HIS A 35 13.37 -5.36 -16.73
CA HIS A 35 14.45 -4.88 -15.87
C HIS A 35 14.37 -3.37 -15.63
N GLU A 36 13.97 -2.60 -16.65
CA GLU A 36 13.79 -1.16 -16.57
C GLU A 36 12.66 -0.78 -15.61
N GLU A 37 11.56 -1.54 -15.62
CA GLU A 37 10.43 -1.32 -14.72
C GLU A 37 10.75 -1.69 -13.28
N GLU A 38 11.52 -2.76 -13.07
CA GLU A 38 12.04 -3.10 -11.75
C GLU A 38 12.96 -1.98 -11.22
N ALA A 39 13.83 -1.43 -12.08
CA ALA A 39 14.68 -0.30 -11.70
C ALA A 39 13.87 0.96 -11.34
N GLU A 40 12.81 1.28 -12.10
CA GLU A 40 11.89 2.37 -11.75
C GLU A 40 11.13 2.07 -10.44
N TYR A 41 10.67 0.84 -10.24
CA TYR A 41 10.02 0.42 -9.01
C TYR A 41 10.91 0.71 -7.80
N TRP A 42 12.20 0.35 -7.85
CA TRP A 42 13.13 0.61 -6.75
C TRP A 42 13.34 2.10 -6.48
N LYS A 43 13.34 2.96 -7.52
CA LYS A 43 13.40 4.43 -7.34
C LYS A 43 12.16 4.96 -6.60
N HIS A 44 10.97 4.56 -7.05
CA HIS A 44 9.72 4.99 -6.42
C HIS A 44 9.56 4.42 -5.00
N ARG A 45 10.01 3.18 -4.78
CA ARG A 45 10.02 2.53 -3.46
C ARG A 45 10.93 3.25 -2.48
N ALA A 46 12.15 3.59 -2.89
CA ALA A 46 13.11 4.32 -2.06
C ALA A 46 12.57 5.70 -1.66
N TRP A 47 11.84 6.38 -2.55
CA TRP A 47 11.18 7.64 -2.18
C TRP A 47 10.18 7.44 -1.04
N PHE A 48 9.32 6.40 -1.10
CA PHE A 48 8.39 6.12 -0.02
C PHE A 48 9.09 5.75 1.27
N GLU A 49 10.13 4.91 1.25
CA GLU A 49 10.86 4.54 2.47
C GLU A 49 11.54 5.74 3.14
N ASN A 50 11.92 6.76 2.37
CA ASN A 50 12.51 8.00 2.90
C ASN A 50 11.49 9.04 3.38
N ASN A 51 10.25 9.01 2.87
CA ASN A 51 9.26 10.07 3.09
C ASN A 51 8.01 9.61 3.85
N LEU A 52 7.76 8.30 3.92
CA LEU A 52 6.64 7.70 4.63
C LEU A 52 7.20 6.87 5.79
N PRO A 53 6.90 7.23 7.04
CA PRO A 53 7.32 6.45 8.20
C PRO A 53 6.88 4.99 8.06
N ILE A 54 7.78 4.06 8.41
CA ILE A 54 7.44 2.64 8.49
C ILE A 54 6.84 2.40 9.89
N PRO A 55 5.58 1.94 9.98
CA PRO A 55 4.99 1.62 11.28
C PRO A 55 5.83 0.60 12.08
N PRO A 56 6.13 0.85 13.37
CA PRO A 56 7.01 -0.02 14.16
C PRO A 56 6.58 -1.49 14.26
N PHE A 57 5.28 -1.77 14.18
CA PHE A 57 4.76 -3.15 14.22
C PHE A 57 5.22 -4.02 13.03
N TYR A 58 5.76 -3.42 11.97
CA TYR A 58 6.38 -4.17 10.87
C TYR A 58 7.72 -4.82 11.26
N GLU A 59 8.40 -4.36 12.32
CA GLU A 59 9.64 -4.98 12.82
C GLU A 59 9.46 -6.45 13.21
N ALA A 60 8.28 -6.81 13.70
CA ALA A 60 7.91 -8.19 14.03
C ALA A 60 7.30 -8.97 12.85
N GLY A 61 7.27 -8.41 11.64
CA GLY A 61 6.67 -9.05 10.45
C GLY A 61 5.15 -8.94 10.36
N ASN A 62 4.53 -7.90 10.93
CA ASN A 62 3.08 -7.67 10.92
C ASN A 62 2.26 -8.81 11.56
N GLN A 63 2.63 -9.25 12.77
CA GLN A 63 1.92 -10.32 13.50
C GLN A 63 0.44 -10.01 13.74
N GLU A 64 0.14 -8.73 13.96
CA GLU A 64 -1.22 -8.21 14.16
C GLU A 64 -2.09 -8.22 12.90
N LYS A 65 -1.51 -8.58 11.74
CA LYS A 65 -2.21 -8.60 10.44
C LYS A 65 -2.83 -7.24 10.08
N ALA A 66 -2.18 -6.17 10.51
CA ALA A 66 -2.67 -4.83 10.32
C ALA A 66 -2.64 -4.42 8.84
N ILE A 67 -3.59 -3.57 8.46
CA ILE A 67 -3.63 -2.89 7.17
C ILE A 67 -3.51 -1.38 7.37
N THR A 68 -2.88 -0.71 6.41
CA THR A 68 -2.64 0.73 6.43
C THR A 68 -3.59 1.48 5.49
N TRP A 69 -3.94 2.69 5.89
CA TRP A 69 -4.77 3.63 5.15
C TRP A 69 -4.06 4.98 5.13
N PHE A 70 -4.08 5.67 4.01
CA PHE A 70 -3.64 7.06 3.97
C PHE A 70 -4.70 7.98 4.55
N LYS A 71 -4.27 9.07 5.16
CA LYS A 71 -5.12 10.23 5.42
C LYS A 71 -5.25 11.02 4.13
N THR A 72 -6.47 11.34 3.71
CA THR A 72 -6.71 11.94 2.38
C THR A 72 -6.06 13.31 2.21
N ASP A 73 -5.99 14.08 3.28
CA ASP A 73 -5.35 15.40 3.35
C ASP A 73 -3.81 15.33 3.32
N ALA A 74 -3.23 14.19 3.67
CA ALA A 74 -1.78 13.98 3.66
C ALA A 74 -1.23 13.55 2.29
N LEU A 75 -2.09 13.26 1.31
CA LEU A 75 -1.68 12.92 -0.06
C LEU A 75 -1.19 14.16 -0.82
N THR A 76 0.09 14.49 -0.63
CA THR A 76 0.75 15.60 -1.34
C THR A 76 0.81 15.36 -2.85
N VAL A 77 1.06 16.44 -3.62
CA VAL A 77 1.28 16.35 -5.07
C VAL A 77 2.41 15.38 -5.40
N GLU A 78 3.48 15.38 -4.61
CA GLU A 78 4.62 14.50 -4.83
C GLU A 78 4.28 13.04 -4.54
N MET A 79 3.61 12.76 -3.44
CA MET A 79 3.16 11.40 -3.11
C MET A 79 2.24 10.84 -4.20
N LYS A 80 1.36 11.66 -4.76
CA LYS A 80 0.47 11.29 -5.87
C LYS A 80 1.24 10.94 -7.15
N LYS A 81 2.32 11.66 -7.47
CA LYS A 81 3.19 11.30 -8.62
C LYS A 81 3.85 9.94 -8.42
N HIS A 82 4.36 9.68 -7.22
CA HIS A 82 4.96 8.38 -6.92
C HIS A 82 3.92 7.26 -6.92
N LEU A 83 2.71 7.50 -6.40
CA LEU A 83 1.59 6.54 -6.50
C LEU A 83 1.19 6.27 -7.95
N LEU A 84 1.17 7.29 -8.82
CA LEU A 84 0.78 7.15 -10.22
C LEU A 84 1.63 6.08 -10.94
N PHE A 85 2.92 5.99 -10.64
CA PHE A 85 3.77 4.90 -11.15
C PHE A 85 3.21 3.51 -10.82
N TYR A 86 2.79 3.28 -9.57
CA TYR A 86 2.23 2.00 -9.15
C TYR A 86 0.90 1.69 -9.86
N PHE A 87 0.07 2.71 -10.08
CA PHE A 87 -1.18 2.56 -10.83
C PHE A 87 -0.94 2.20 -12.30
N GLU A 88 -0.03 2.91 -12.97
CA GLU A 88 0.29 2.65 -14.37
C GLU A 88 0.96 1.28 -14.55
N LEU A 89 1.84 0.88 -13.63
CA LEU A 89 2.45 -0.45 -13.67
C LEU A 89 1.41 -1.55 -13.42
N ALA A 90 0.53 -1.39 -12.43
CA ALA A 90 -0.56 -2.35 -12.20
C ALA A 90 -1.47 -2.46 -13.44
N LYS A 91 -1.88 -1.32 -14.02
CA LYS A 91 -2.70 -1.27 -15.23
C LYS A 91 -2.03 -1.94 -16.42
N LYS A 92 -0.74 -1.73 -16.64
CA LYS A 92 0.02 -2.35 -17.74
C LYS A 92 -0.01 -3.88 -17.67
N TYR A 93 -0.08 -4.45 -16.47
CA TYR A 93 -0.11 -5.89 -16.22
C TYR A 93 -1.51 -6.40 -15.88
N ASP A 94 -2.55 -5.70 -16.35
CA ASP A 94 -3.97 -6.06 -16.16
C ASP A 94 -4.41 -6.26 -14.70
N MET A 95 -3.68 -5.66 -13.75
CA MET A 95 -4.00 -5.68 -12.33
C MET A 95 -4.90 -4.50 -11.98
N THR A 96 -6.13 -4.81 -11.57
CA THR A 96 -7.09 -3.79 -11.13
C THR A 96 -6.76 -3.31 -9.73
N ILE A 97 -6.53 -1.99 -9.58
CA ILE A 97 -6.44 -1.31 -8.29
C ILE A 97 -7.71 -0.47 -8.10
N VAL A 98 -8.36 -0.65 -6.96
CA VAL A 98 -9.55 0.10 -6.56
C VAL A 98 -9.23 1.05 -5.42
N GLU A 99 -9.95 2.17 -5.39
CA GLU A 99 -9.98 3.09 -4.25
C GLU A 99 -11.07 2.64 -3.27
N ASN A 100 -10.73 2.60 -1.99
CA ASN A 100 -11.68 2.43 -0.90
C ASN A 100 -11.53 3.60 0.07
N THR A 101 -12.64 4.18 0.50
CA THR A 101 -12.66 5.32 1.43
C THR A 101 -13.55 5.03 2.63
N THR A 102 -13.20 5.64 3.76
CA THR A 102 -14.01 5.56 4.98
C THR A 102 -13.76 6.79 5.86
N ASP A 103 -14.78 7.21 6.60
CA ASP A 103 -14.65 8.27 7.60
C ASP A 103 -14.25 7.74 8.98
N SER A 104 -14.28 6.43 9.19
CA SER A 104 -13.94 5.82 10.47
C SER A 104 -13.16 4.52 10.29
N LEU A 105 -12.17 4.33 11.17
CA LEU A 105 -11.39 3.11 11.32
C LEU A 105 -11.52 2.64 12.76
N ALA A 106 -11.77 1.34 12.95
CA ALA A 106 -11.77 0.71 14.26
C ALA A 106 -10.45 -0.02 14.51
N ASN A 107 -10.15 -0.36 15.77
CA ASN A 107 -8.95 -1.11 16.16
C ASN A 107 -7.64 -0.50 15.61
N VAL A 108 -7.51 0.82 15.70
CA VAL A 108 -6.29 1.53 15.28
C VAL A 108 -5.16 1.19 16.25
N ILE A 109 -4.02 0.79 15.70
CA ILE A 109 -2.81 0.43 16.46
C ILE A 109 -1.63 1.35 16.15
N TYR A 110 -1.76 2.20 15.14
CA TYR A 110 -0.74 3.15 14.72
C TYR A 110 -1.37 4.30 13.97
N GLU A 111 -0.85 5.50 14.19
CA GLU A 111 -1.22 6.69 13.46
C GLU A 111 -0.04 7.65 13.40
N ASP A 112 0.23 8.18 12.21
CA ASP A 112 1.16 9.28 11.96
C ASP A 112 0.46 10.38 11.15
N ILE A 113 1.20 11.38 10.65
CA ILE A 113 0.62 12.49 9.88
C ILE A 113 0.13 12.08 8.49
N PHE A 114 0.59 10.94 7.96
CA PHE A 114 0.29 10.44 6.61
C PHE A 114 -0.68 9.27 6.59
N GLN A 115 -0.63 8.39 7.59
CA GLN A 115 -1.33 7.10 7.54
C GLN A 115 -1.83 6.65 8.91
N VAL A 116 -2.76 5.70 8.87
CA VAL A 116 -3.30 4.99 10.03
C VAL A 116 -3.18 3.49 9.75
N ALA A 117 -2.76 2.71 10.74
CA ALA A 117 -2.83 1.25 10.68
C ALA A 117 -3.86 0.71 11.68
N MET A 118 -4.61 -0.28 11.24
CA MET A 118 -5.70 -0.89 12.00
C MET A 118 -5.69 -2.41 11.85
N ILE A 119 -6.25 -3.11 12.85
CA ILE A 119 -6.46 -4.56 12.82
C ILE A 119 -7.85 -4.89 12.30
N PRO A 120 -7.98 -5.57 11.15
CA PRO A 120 -9.28 -5.94 10.60
C PRO A 120 -10.06 -6.83 11.56
N LYS A 121 -11.36 -6.58 11.69
CA LYS A 121 -12.23 -7.51 12.43
C LYS A 121 -12.31 -8.80 11.63
N LYS A 122 -11.95 -9.92 12.25
CA LYS A 122 -12.30 -11.24 11.70
C LYS A 122 -13.83 -11.33 11.71
N CYS A 123 -14.44 -11.44 10.52
CA CYS A 123 -15.81 -11.92 10.39
C CYS A 123 -15.91 -13.38 10.80
#